data_AF-D3CV74-F1
#
_entry.id   AF-D3CV74-F1
#
_cell.length_a   1.000
_cell.length_b   1.000
_cell.length_c   1.000
_cell.angle_alpha   90.00
_cell.angle_beta   90.00
_cell.angle_gamma   90.00
#
_symmetry.space_group_name_H-M   'P 1'
#
loop_
_entity.id
_entity.type
_entity.pdbx_description
1 polymer ?
#
loop_
_entity_poly.entity_id
_entity_poly.type
_entity_poly.pdbx_seq_one_letter_code
_entity_poly.pdbx_strand_id
1 'polypeptide(L)'
;MPLSGLAWQTLPDAGALALVDTSSRRAAALARPHPRELPMIDVVDIERLVVAWLSVQTRFAAEQQLVERVEDDPHRTMTALSWLLAMWTVTIHLRTGRPPAAVVAAMTYRQVWRSPEAPESERVWETLTDRIRLGTLAALTSDAGSAVEFRAQVDSPRGMAAVMLRHALGVMASLADDMRMIGVDPQDMAGTLALYTIDPDGPTAPCFRPLA
;
A
#
# COMPACT_ATOMS: atom_id res chain seq x y z
N MET A 1 26.84 1.92 -7.20
CA MET A 1 26.24 3.28 -7.24
C MET A 1 25.06 3.25 -6.29
N PRO A 2 25.03 4.03 -5.19
CA PRO A 2 23.87 3.99 -4.31
C PRO A 2 22.71 4.63 -5.07
N LEU A 3 21.68 3.85 -5.37
CA LEU A 3 20.38 4.39 -5.82
C LEU A 3 19.66 4.93 -4.57
N SER A 4 20.25 5.94 -3.93
CA SER A 4 19.67 6.66 -2.80
C SER A 4 19.09 7.95 -3.36
N GLY A 5 17.77 7.97 -3.52
CA GLY A 5 17.07 9.16 -4.01
C GLY A 5 15.81 9.51 -3.25
N LEU A 6 15.55 8.89 -2.10
CA LEU A 6 14.50 9.30 -1.16
C LEU A 6 15.15 9.74 0.15
N ALA A 7 14.64 10.83 0.72
CA ALA A 7 15.07 11.37 2.00
C ALA A 7 13.85 11.70 2.85
N TRP A 8 13.91 11.32 4.13
CA TRP A 8 12.92 11.67 5.13
C TRP A 8 13.31 12.97 5.81
N GLN A 9 12.34 13.87 5.98
CA GLN A 9 12.52 15.13 6.71
C GLN A 9 11.39 15.32 7.71
N THR A 10 11.71 15.82 8.89
CA THR A 10 10.72 16.15 9.92
C THR A 10 9.88 17.34 9.48
N LEU A 11 8.57 17.28 9.73
CA LEU A 11 7.67 18.41 9.56
C LEU A 11 7.31 19.04 10.92
N PRO A 12 6.77 20.26 10.97
CA PRO A 12 6.21 20.83 12.21
C PRO A 12 5.05 20.01 12.78
N ASP A 13 4.36 19.26 11.92
CA ASP A 13 3.35 18.28 12.28
C ASP A 13 4.02 16.99 12.79
N ALA A 14 3.98 16.76 14.11
CA ALA A 14 4.64 15.63 14.75
C ALA A 14 4.07 14.24 14.35
N GLY A 15 2.90 14.21 13.74
CA GLY A 15 2.29 12.99 13.18
C GLY A 15 2.73 12.68 11.74
N ALA A 16 3.59 13.51 11.14
CA ALA A 16 3.95 13.41 9.73
C ALA A 16 5.44 13.63 9.43
N LEU A 17 5.91 13.03 8.34
CA LEU A 17 7.22 13.28 7.74
C LEU A 17 7.04 13.72 6.30
N ALA A 18 7.96 14.53 5.80
CA ALA A 18 8.13 14.72 4.38
C ALA A 18 8.98 13.58 3.81
N LEU A 19 8.45 12.89 2.81
CA LEU A 19 9.23 12.04 1.92
C LEU A 19 9.61 12.87 0.70
N VAL A 20 10.92 13.05 0.49
CA VAL A 20 11.48 13.89 -0.58
C VAL A 20 12.26 13.03 -1.54
N ASP A 21 11.92 13.07 -2.82
CA ASP A 21 12.74 12.48 -3.86
C ASP A 21 13.86 13.44 -4.24
N THR A 22 15.11 13.13 -3.91
CA THR A 22 16.25 14.02 -4.12
C THR A 22 16.63 14.15 -5.60
N SER A 23 16.21 13.22 -6.45
CA SER A 23 16.45 13.26 -7.90
C SER A 23 15.45 14.18 -8.61
N SER A 24 14.17 14.07 -8.27
CA SER A 24 13.11 14.87 -8.89
C SER A 24 12.76 16.16 -8.15
N ARG A 25 13.21 16.28 -6.90
CA ARG A 25 12.86 17.32 -5.91
C ARG A 25 11.36 17.39 -5.56
N ARG A 26 10.57 16.37 -5.91
CA ARG A 26 9.17 16.29 -5.47
C ARG A 26 9.11 15.80 -4.03
N ALA A 27 8.13 16.30 -3.29
CA ALA A 27 7.92 15.91 -1.91
C ALA A 27 6.43 15.69 -1.60
N ALA A 28 6.16 14.82 -0.64
CA ALA A 28 4.84 14.64 -0.06
C ALA A 28 4.95 14.48 1.46
N ALA A 29 3.96 15.00 2.17
CA ALA A 29 3.78 14.72 3.58
C ALA A 29 3.06 13.38 3.74
N LEU A 30 3.68 12.51 4.52
CA LEU A 30 3.17 11.20 4.92
C LEU A 30 2.89 11.25 6.41
N ALA A 31 1.62 11.12 6.77
CA ALA A 31 1.16 11.11 8.15
C ALA A 31 0.71 9.71 8.57
N ARG A 32 0.82 9.41 9.86
CA ARG A 32 0.24 8.17 10.42
C ARG A 32 -1.28 8.19 10.23
N PRO A 33 -1.92 7.03 9.99
CA PRO A 33 -3.36 6.94 10.16
C PRO A 33 -3.77 7.26 11.59
N HIS A 34 -5.00 7.72 11.78
CA HIS A 34 -5.53 7.92 13.12
C HIS A 34 -5.64 6.56 13.85
N PRO A 35 -5.15 6.43 15.10
CA PRO A 35 -5.00 5.12 15.76
C PRO A 35 -6.33 4.39 16.01
N ARG A 36 -7.46 5.10 16.03
CA ARG A 36 -8.80 4.49 16.10
C ARG A 36 -9.24 3.81 14.79
N GLU A 37 -8.67 4.21 13.66
CA GLU A 37 -9.01 3.68 12.34
C GLU A 37 -8.04 2.59 11.91
N LEU A 38 -6.75 2.86 12.09
CA LEU A 38 -5.68 1.94 11.74
C LEU A 38 -4.43 2.27 12.59
N PRO A 39 -4.16 1.50 13.66
CA PRO A 39 -2.92 1.66 14.43
C PRO A 39 -1.69 1.51 13.55
N MET A 40 -0.71 2.40 13.69
CA MET A 40 0.51 2.36 12.86
C MET A 40 1.30 1.05 13.04
N ILE A 41 1.21 0.41 14.22
CA ILE A 41 1.84 -0.89 14.46
C ILE A 41 1.32 -1.97 13.50
N ASP A 42 0.02 -1.94 13.16
CA ASP A 42 -0.56 -2.87 12.20
C ASP A 42 0.00 -2.63 10.79
N VAL A 43 0.26 -1.37 10.42
CA VAL A 43 0.89 -1.03 9.14
C VAL A 43 2.33 -1.52 9.08
N VAL A 44 3.11 -1.34 10.15
CA VAL A 44 4.50 -1.79 10.25
C VAL A 44 4.59 -3.32 10.21
N ASP A 45 3.71 -4.01 10.93
CA ASP A 45 3.67 -5.47 10.93
C ASP A 45 3.32 -6.02 9.53
N ILE A 46 2.34 -5.42 8.84
CA ILE A 46 2.01 -5.79 7.47
C ILE A 46 3.15 -5.47 6.51
N GLU A 47 3.85 -4.33 6.64
CA GLU A 47 5.02 -4.02 5.82
C GLU A 47 6.09 -5.12 5.95
N ARG A 48 6.44 -5.49 7.18
CA ARG A 48 7.39 -6.56 7.45
C ARG A 48 6.96 -7.88 6.81
N LEU A 49 5.68 -8.24 6.93
CA LEU A 49 5.14 -9.47 6.36
C LEU A 49 5.14 -9.44 4.83
N VAL A 50 4.77 -8.32 4.21
CA VAL A 50 4.81 -8.15 2.75
C VAL A 50 6.25 -8.24 2.25
N VAL A 51 7.18 -7.55 2.88
CA VAL A 51 8.62 -7.60 2.53
C VAL A 51 9.16 -9.03 2.67
N ALA A 52 8.81 -9.72 3.76
CA ALA A 52 9.16 -11.13 3.93
C ALA A 52 8.49 -12.03 2.88
N TRP A 53 7.27 -11.71 2.43
CA TRP A 53 6.58 -12.44 1.38
C TRP A 53 7.23 -12.27 0.00
N LEU A 54 7.86 -11.11 -0.26
CA LEU A 54 8.62 -10.85 -1.48
C LEU A 54 9.95 -11.61 -1.54
N SER A 55 10.50 -12.07 -0.41
CA SER A 55 11.68 -12.92 -0.36
C SER A 55 11.32 -14.39 -0.52
N VAL A 56 11.97 -15.08 -1.46
CA VAL A 56 11.74 -16.52 -1.72
C VAL A 56 11.96 -17.38 -0.47
N GLN A 57 12.93 -17.02 0.37
CA GLN A 57 13.30 -17.80 1.56
C GLN A 57 12.23 -17.71 2.66
N THR A 58 11.58 -16.56 2.80
CA THR A 58 10.61 -16.31 3.88
C THR A 58 9.15 -16.30 3.41
N ARG A 59 8.92 -16.44 2.09
CA ARG A 59 7.60 -16.30 1.46
C ARG A 59 6.51 -17.13 2.13
N PHE A 60 6.75 -18.42 2.30
CA PHE A 60 5.75 -19.35 2.83
C PHE A 60 5.35 -19.00 4.27
N ALA A 61 6.32 -18.73 5.13
CA ALA A 61 6.07 -18.38 6.53
C ALA A 61 5.33 -17.03 6.65
N ALA A 62 5.71 -16.05 5.82
CA ALA A 62 5.02 -14.75 5.77
C ALA A 62 3.58 -14.89 5.26
N GLU A 63 3.35 -15.74 4.25
CA GLU A 63 2.01 -15.99 3.72
C GLU A 63 1.10 -16.62 4.77
N GLN A 64 1.59 -17.58 5.55
CA GLN A 64 0.81 -18.19 6.64
C GLN A 64 0.39 -17.14 7.67
N GLN A 65 1.32 -16.31 8.14
CA GLN A 65 1.01 -15.25 9.11
C GLN A 65 0.02 -14.22 8.55
N LEU A 66 0.12 -13.87 7.26
CA LEU A 66 -0.84 -12.98 6.62
C LEU A 66 -2.24 -13.61 6.52
N VAL A 67 -2.33 -14.91 6.23
CA VAL A 67 -3.61 -15.64 6.21
C VAL A 67 -4.24 -15.65 7.61
N GLU A 68 -3.47 -16.00 8.64
CA GLU A 68 -3.93 -15.99 10.04
C GLU A 68 -4.47 -14.61 10.45
N ARG A 69 -3.78 -13.53 10.05
CA ARG A 69 -4.24 -12.15 10.33
C ARG A 69 -5.52 -11.78 9.59
N VAL A 70 -5.71 -12.24 8.35
CA VAL A 70 -6.96 -12.03 7.61
C VAL A 70 -8.11 -12.83 8.20
N GLU A 71 -7.84 -14.01 8.76
CA GLU A 71 -8.85 -14.79 9.48
C GLU A 71 -9.29 -14.13 10.79
N ASP A 72 -8.37 -13.45 11.49
CA ASP A 72 -8.65 -12.71 12.74
C ASP A 72 -9.36 -11.36 12.50
N ASP A 73 -8.77 -10.48 11.67
CA ASP A 73 -9.34 -9.17 11.33
C ASP A 73 -9.09 -8.85 9.84
N PRO A 74 -10.01 -9.27 8.94
CA PRO A 74 -9.86 -9.07 7.51
C PRO A 74 -9.86 -7.59 7.14
N HIS A 75 -10.67 -6.77 7.81
CA HIS A 75 -10.76 -5.35 7.50
C HIS A 75 -9.46 -4.62 7.83
N ARG A 76 -8.96 -4.80 9.06
CA ARG A 76 -7.71 -4.16 9.50
C ARG A 76 -6.54 -4.57 8.62
N THR A 77 -6.44 -5.86 8.29
CA THR A 77 -5.37 -6.37 7.43
C THR A 77 -5.46 -5.80 6.00
N MET A 78 -6.65 -5.79 5.40
CA MET A 78 -6.83 -5.25 4.04
C MET A 78 -6.69 -3.72 3.98
N THR A 79 -7.10 -3.00 5.03
CA THR A 79 -6.89 -1.54 5.14
C THR A 79 -5.40 -1.22 5.30
N ALA A 80 -4.64 -1.98 6.10
CA ALA A 80 -3.20 -1.82 6.23
C ALA A 80 -2.46 -2.06 4.90
N LEU A 81 -2.81 -3.13 4.16
CA LEU A 81 -2.27 -3.39 2.81
C LEU A 81 -2.57 -2.25 1.84
N SER A 82 -3.80 -1.73 1.87
CA SER A 82 -4.22 -0.62 1.01
C SER A 82 -3.47 0.68 1.34
N TRP A 83 -3.21 0.94 2.62
CA TRP A 83 -2.42 2.08 3.05
C TRP A 83 -0.96 1.96 2.57
N LEU A 84 -0.35 0.77 2.65
CA LEU A 84 1.00 0.54 2.10
C LEU A 84 1.05 0.71 0.59
N LEU A 85 0.04 0.21 -0.15
CA LEU A 85 -0.08 0.43 -1.59
C LEU A 85 -0.22 1.92 -1.94
N ALA A 86 -0.94 2.70 -1.12
CA ALA A 86 -1.05 4.14 -1.27
C ALA A 86 0.31 4.82 -1.05
N MET A 87 1.06 4.41 -0.03
CA MET A 87 2.41 4.89 0.24
C MET A 87 3.38 4.59 -0.90
N TRP A 88 3.38 3.37 -1.42
CA TRP A 88 4.20 2.98 -2.58
C TRP A 88 3.80 3.75 -3.85
N THR A 89 2.50 4.00 -4.02
CA THR A 89 1.98 4.82 -5.13
C THR A 89 2.47 6.27 -5.06
N VAL A 90 2.41 6.89 -3.88
CA VAL A 90 2.97 8.24 -3.67
C VAL A 90 4.47 8.23 -3.96
N THR A 91 5.19 7.21 -3.54
CA THR A 91 6.63 7.11 -3.79
C THR A 91 6.97 7.02 -5.27
N ILE A 92 6.23 6.22 -6.04
CA ILE A 92 6.35 6.16 -7.50
C ILE A 92 6.00 7.51 -8.13
N HIS A 93 4.99 8.21 -7.63
CA HIS A 93 4.66 9.57 -8.06
C HIS A 93 5.84 10.53 -7.84
N LEU A 94 6.46 10.50 -6.66
CA LEU A 94 7.61 11.36 -6.36
C LEU A 94 8.77 11.12 -7.34
N ARG A 95 9.07 9.84 -7.65
CA ARG A 95 10.14 9.49 -8.58
C ARG A 95 9.80 9.85 -10.03
N THR A 96 8.63 9.43 -10.52
CA THR A 96 8.29 9.45 -11.96
C THR A 96 7.51 10.69 -12.40
N GLY A 97 6.86 11.39 -11.47
CA GLY A 97 5.95 12.49 -11.76
C GLY A 97 4.56 12.04 -12.24
N ARG A 98 4.33 10.73 -12.42
CA ARG A 98 3.01 10.21 -12.77
C ARG A 98 2.01 10.49 -11.64
N PRO A 99 0.81 11.02 -11.91
CA PRO A 99 -0.18 11.27 -10.87
C PRO A 99 -0.52 9.98 -10.09
N PRO A 100 -0.73 10.04 -8.76
CA PRO A 100 -1.08 8.87 -7.95
C PRO A 100 -2.25 8.07 -8.52
N ALA A 101 -3.33 8.73 -8.94
CA ALA A 101 -4.48 8.07 -9.58
C ALA A 101 -4.10 7.28 -10.85
N ALA A 102 -3.16 7.79 -11.66
CA ALA A 102 -2.68 7.12 -12.86
C ALA A 102 -1.73 5.94 -12.55
N VAL A 103 -1.09 5.93 -11.38
CA VAL A 103 -0.34 4.78 -10.88
C VAL A 103 -1.30 3.72 -10.37
N VAL A 104 -2.32 4.10 -9.59
CA VAL A 104 -3.37 3.17 -9.12
C VAL A 104 -4.09 2.52 -10.31
N ALA A 105 -4.53 3.31 -11.29
CA ALA A 105 -5.20 2.77 -12.48
C ALA A 105 -4.32 1.79 -13.28
N ALA A 106 -2.99 1.94 -13.21
CA ALA A 106 -2.05 1.06 -13.88
C ALA A 106 -1.66 -0.18 -13.06
N MET A 107 -2.08 -0.28 -11.79
CA MET A 107 -1.84 -1.47 -10.97
C MET A 107 -2.44 -2.68 -11.67
N THR A 108 -1.66 -3.75 -11.78
CA THR A 108 -2.11 -4.97 -12.45
C THR A 108 -1.44 -6.17 -11.83
N TYR A 109 -2.16 -7.28 -11.81
CA TYR A 109 -1.63 -8.56 -11.37
C TYR A 109 -0.87 -9.24 -12.53
N ARG A 110 0.46 -9.38 -12.37
CA ARG A 110 1.38 -9.94 -13.40
C ARG A 110 1.85 -11.38 -13.13
N GLN A 111 1.38 -12.01 -12.06
CA GLN A 111 1.94 -13.30 -11.59
C GLN A 111 1.35 -14.53 -12.29
N VAL A 112 0.43 -14.38 -13.24
CA VAL A 112 -0.18 -15.50 -13.99
C VAL A 112 -0.09 -15.26 -15.49
N TRP A 113 0.03 -16.35 -16.25
CA TRP A 113 -0.03 -16.36 -17.70
C TRP A 113 -1.37 -15.80 -18.20
N ARG A 114 -1.34 -14.62 -18.82
CA ARG A 114 -2.48 -14.03 -19.55
C ARG A 114 -2.47 -14.58 -20.97
N SER A 115 -3.52 -15.27 -21.39
CA SER A 115 -3.68 -15.78 -22.76
C SER A 115 -5.01 -15.30 -23.35
N PRO A 116 -5.05 -14.93 -24.65
CA PRO A 116 -6.30 -14.69 -25.37
C PRO A 116 -7.31 -15.84 -25.28
N GLU A 117 -6.85 -17.04 -24.91
CA GLU A 117 -7.65 -18.27 -24.80
C GLU A 117 -8.36 -18.41 -23.43
N ALA A 118 -8.08 -17.54 -22.45
CA ALA A 118 -8.64 -17.61 -21.09
C ALA A 118 -9.26 -16.28 -20.57
N PRO A 119 -10.17 -15.62 -21.33
CA PRO A 119 -10.69 -14.28 -21.02
C PRO A 119 -11.52 -14.20 -19.72
N GLU A 120 -12.12 -15.31 -19.27
CA GLU A 120 -12.89 -15.32 -18.01
C GLU A 120 -12.00 -15.15 -16.79
N SER A 121 -10.80 -15.74 -16.82
CA SER A 121 -9.82 -15.59 -15.73
C SER A 121 -9.30 -14.15 -15.69
N GLU A 122 -9.09 -13.51 -16.84
CA GLU A 122 -8.70 -12.10 -16.94
C GLU A 122 -9.73 -11.16 -16.31
N ARG A 123 -11.02 -11.38 -16.55
CA ARG A 123 -12.09 -10.58 -15.93
C ARG A 123 -12.12 -10.71 -14.41
N VAL A 124 -11.89 -11.92 -13.89
CA VAL A 124 -11.82 -12.16 -12.43
C VAL A 124 -10.63 -11.42 -11.84
N TRP A 125 -9.45 -11.52 -12.45
CA TRP A 125 -8.26 -10.80 -11.98
C TRP A 125 -8.42 -9.29 -12.05
N GLU A 126 -9.04 -8.77 -13.11
CA GLU A 126 -9.30 -7.33 -13.21
C GLU A 126 -10.28 -6.88 -12.13
N THR A 127 -11.36 -7.65 -11.90
CA THR A 127 -12.33 -7.38 -10.82
C THR A 127 -11.65 -7.37 -9.44
N LEU A 128 -10.76 -8.31 -9.17
CA LEU A 128 -9.98 -8.33 -7.92
C LEU A 128 -9.03 -7.14 -7.84
N THR A 129 -8.39 -6.79 -8.96
CA THR A 129 -7.51 -5.62 -9.04
C THR A 129 -8.28 -4.33 -8.77
N ASP A 130 -9.49 -4.17 -9.31
CA ASP A 130 -10.35 -3.01 -9.07
C ASP A 130 -10.70 -2.85 -7.58
N ARG A 131 -10.93 -3.94 -6.85
CA ARG A 131 -11.14 -3.89 -5.40
C ARG A 131 -9.90 -3.42 -4.65
N ILE A 132 -8.70 -3.84 -5.09
CA ILE A 132 -7.43 -3.36 -4.52
C ILE A 132 -7.19 -1.88 -4.86
N ARG A 133 -7.52 -1.46 -6.09
CA ARG A 133 -7.47 -0.05 -6.50
C ARG A 133 -8.40 0.82 -5.67
N LEU A 134 -9.63 0.36 -5.41
CA LEU A 134 -10.60 1.05 -4.55
C LEU A 134 -10.06 1.25 -3.14
N GLY A 135 -9.52 0.20 -2.51
CA GLY A 135 -8.91 0.32 -1.17
C GLY A 135 -7.73 1.30 -1.16
N THR A 136 -6.87 1.23 -2.19
CA THR A 136 -5.73 2.15 -2.35
C THR A 136 -6.19 3.60 -2.51
N LEU A 137 -7.23 3.84 -3.32
CA LEU A 137 -7.83 5.16 -3.49
C LEU A 137 -8.44 5.67 -2.20
N ALA A 138 -9.19 4.85 -1.47
CA ALA A 138 -9.75 5.20 -0.17
C ALA A 138 -8.66 5.65 0.81
N ALA A 139 -7.52 4.96 0.84
CA ALA A 139 -6.36 5.35 1.65
C ALA A 139 -5.71 6.66 1.18
N LEU A 140 -5.56 6.87 -0.13
CA LEU A 140 -4.98 8.09 -0.71
C LEU A 140 -5.83 9.34 -0.47
N THR A 141 -7.15 9.22 -0.60
CA THR A 141 -8.07 10.37 -0.56
C THR A 141 -8.68 10.60 0.81
N SER A 142 -8.65 9.60 1.70
CA SER A 142 -9.41 9.60 2.96
C SER A 142 -10.91 9.82 2.75
N ASP A 143 -11.43 9.41 1.59
CA ASP A 143 -12.85 9.46 1.28
C ASP A 143 -13.61 8.37 2.05
N ALA A 144 -14.52 8.79 2.93
CA ALA A 144 -15.29 7.88 3.78
C ALA A 144 -16.21 6.95 2.95
N GLY A 145 -16.76 7.42 1.83
CA GLY A 145 -17.61 6.62 0.94
C GLY A 145 -16.85 5.44 0.34
N SER A 146 -15.67 5.72 -0.23
CA SER A 146 -14.76 4.70 -0.78
C SER A 146 -14.28 3.72 0.28
N ALA A 147 -14.04 4.18 1.52
CA ALA A 147 -13.66 3.31 2.63
C ALA A 147 -14.79 2.34 3.04
N VAL A 148 -16.05 2.82 3.07
CA VAL A 148 -17.22 1.98 3.33
C VAL A 148 -17.45 0.98 2.19
N GLU A 149 -17.34 1.42 0.94
CA GLU A 149 -17.46 0.55 -0.21
C GLU A 149 -16.37 -0.53 -0.22
N PHE A 150 -15.13 -0.17 0.06
CA PHE A 150 -14.03 -1.13 0.17
C PHE A 150 -14.29 -2.18 1.25
N ARG A 151 -14.77 -1.77 2.44
CA ARG A 151 -15.15 -2.73 3.49
C ARG A 151 -16.20 -3.72 3.01
N ALA A 152 -17.23 -3.24 2.30
CA ALA A 152 -18.26 -4.12 1.72
C ALA A 152 -17.68 -5.10 0.68
N GLN A 153 -16.68 -4.68 -0.11
CA GLN A 153 -15.99 -5.56 -1.06
C GLN A 153 -15.10 -6.61 -0.37
N VAL A 154 -14.58 -6.32 0.82
CA VAL A 154 -13.83 -7.30 1.64
C VAL A 154 -14.76 -8.39 2.17
N ASP A 155 -16.00 -8.04 2.53
CA ASP A 155 -16.98 -8.97 3.09
C ASP A 155 -17.70 -9.84 2.05
N SER A 156 -17.81 -9.35 0.81
CA SER A 156 -18.71 -9.92 -0.19
C SER A 156 -18.02 -10.44 -1.45
N PRO A 157 -18.16 -11.74 -1.78
CA PRO A 157 -18.79 -12.81 -1.00
C PRO A 157 -17.99 -13.19 0.25
N ARG A 158 -18.61 -13.96 1.16
CA ARG A 158 -17.92 -14.50 2.35
C ARG A 158 -16.63 -15.23 1.96
N GLY A 159 -15.54 -14.92 2.65
CA GLY A 159 -14.20 -15.48 2.37
C GLY A 159 -13.43 -14.71 1.29
N MET A 160 -14.00 -13.65 0.72
CA MET A 160 -13.33 -12.82 -0.28
C MET A 160 -12.05 -12.18 0.24
N ALA A 161 -11.98 -11.78 1.51
CA ALA A 161 -10.77 -11.21 2.10
C ALA A 161 -9.51 -12.07 1.88
N ALA A 162 -9.61 -13.41 2.02
CA ALA A 162 -8.49 -14.31 1.79
C ALA A 162 -8.07 -14.39 0.31
N VAL A 163 -9.05 -14.30 -0.61
CA VAL A 163 -8.79 -14.23 -2.05
C VAL A 163 -8.13 -12.89 -2.42
N MET A 164 -8.66 -11.79 -1.87
CA MET A 164 -8.11 -10.45 -2.04
C MET A 164 -6.70 -10.33 -1.49
N LEU A 165 -6.38 -10.96 -0.35
CA LEU A 165 -5.03 -10.98 0.21
C LEU A 165 -4.02 -11.54 -0.80
N ARG A 166 -4.25 -12.75 -1.32
CA ARG A 166 -3.34 -13.38 -2.29
C ARG A 166 -3.17 -12.52 -3.55
N HIS A 167 -4.27 -11.95 -4.03
CA HIS A 167 -4.25 -11.07 -5.19
C HIS A 167 -3.48 -9.77 -4.91
N ALA A 168 -3.71 -9.15 -3.75
CA ALA A 168 -3.03 -7.94 -3.30
C ALA A 168 -1.51 -8.16 -3.20
N LEU A 169 -1.08 -9.30 -2.66
CA LEU A 169 0.35 -9.65 -2.58
C LEU A 169 0.99 -9.75 -3.98
N GLY A 170 0.29 -10.31 -4.97
CA GLY A 170 0.79 -10.33 -6.35
C GLY A 170 0.83 -8.96 -7.03
N VAL A 171 -0.13 -8.09 -6.72
CA VAL A 171 -0.12 -6.67 -7.15
C VAL A 171 1.03 -5.92 -6.47
N MET A 172 1.23 -6.12 -5.17
CA MET A 172 2.33 -5.54 -4.39
C MET A 172 3.69 -6.02 -4.90
N ALA A 173 3.87 -7.29 -5.23
CA ALA A 173 5.10 -7.78 -5.88
C ALA A 173 5.36 -7.07 -7.21
N SER A 174 4.33 -6.92 -8.03
CA SER A 174 4.44 -6.20 -9.30
C SER A 174 4.85 -4.75 -9.05
N LEU A 175 4.25 -4.06 -8.09
CA LEU A 175 4.57 -2.67 -7.77
C LEU A 175 5.96 -2.51 -7.16
N ALA A 176 6.39 -3.45 -6.31
CA ALA A 176 7.73 -3.49 -5.74
C ALA A 176 8.79 -3.65 -6.83
N ASP A 177 8.55 -4.47 -7.85
CA ASP A 177 9.43 -4.59 -9.01
C ASP A 177 9.49 -3.27 -9.80
N ASP A 178 8.34 -2.60 -9.99
CA ASP A 178 8.31 -1.28 -10.64
C ASP A 178 9.11 -0.23 -9.85
N MET A 179 8.99 -0.22 -8.52
CA MET A 179 9.79 0.64 -7.64
C MET A 179 11.30 0.36 -7.78
N ARG A 180 11.70 -0.91 -7.77
CA ARG A 180 13.12 -1.29 -7.96
C ARG A 180 13.64 -0.88 -9.33
N MET A 181 12.85 -1.03 -10.40
CA MET A 181 13.22 -0.60 -11.75
C MET A 181 13.49 0.91 -11.84
N ILE A 182 12.79 1.72 -11.03
CA ILE A 182 13.00 3.17 -10.95
C ILE A 182 13.98 3.57 -9.82
N GLY A 183 14.69 2.61 -9.23
CA GLY A 183 15.72 2.84 -8.23
C GLY A 183 15.19 3.20 -6.85
N VAL A 184 14.01 2.69 -6.48
CA VAL A 184 13.38 2.88 -5.17
C VAL A 184 13.27 1.54 -4.45
N ASP A 185 13.68 1.50 -3.19
CA ASP A 185 13.47 0.35 -2.30
C ASP A 185 12.14 0.50 -1.55
N PRO A 186 11.21 -0.47 -1.64
CA PRO A 186 9.95 -0.43 -0.90
C PRO A 186 10.06 -0.79 0.60
N GLN A 187 11.24 -1.16 1.09
CA GLN A 187 11.44 -1.58 2.48
C GLN A 187 11.47 -0.41 3.48
N ASP A 188 11.10 -0.72 4.73
CA ASP A 188 11.18 0.14 5.92
C ASP A 188 10.53 1.52 5.77
N MET A 189 9.56 1.68 4.88
CA MET A 189 8.88 2.95 4.65
C MET A 189 7.94 3.25 5.83
N ALA A 190 7.03 2.33 6.15
CA ALA A 190 6.12 2.45 7.29
C ALA A 190 6.88 2.38 8.62
N GLY A 191 7.89 1.50 8.71
CA GLY A 191 8.80 1.44 9.87
C GLY A 191 9.49 2.78 10.14
N THR A 192 10.02 3.44 9.10
CA THR A 192 10.63 4.77 9.24
C THR A 192 9.62 5.81 9.69
N LEU A 193 8.42 5.82 9.10
CA LEU A 193 7.36 6.74 9.53
C LEU A 193 7.04 6.54 11.02
N ALA A 194 6.84 5.30 11.45
CA ALA A 194 6.52 4.97 12.85
C ALA A 194 7.64 5.35 13.84
N LEU A 195 8.91 5.26 13.43
CA LEU A 195 10.04 5.58 14.29
C LEU A 195 10.17 7.07 14.59
N TYR A 196 9.82 7.93 13.63
CA TYR A 196 10.06 9.38 13.71
C TYR A 196 8.78 10.22 13.87
N THR A 197 7.62 9.59 14.09
CA THR A 197 6.35 10.29 14.32
C THR A 197 5.63 9.75 15.56
N ILE A 198 4.72 10.57 16.11
CA ILE A 198 3.86 10.21 17.24
C ILE A 198 2.41 10.02 16.76
N ASP A 199 1.58 9.36 17.58
CA ASP A 199 0.17 9.18 17.23
C ASP A 199 -0.52 10.55 17.16
N PRO A 200 -1.36 10.79 16.14
CA PRO A 200 -2.13 12.03 16.09
C PRO A 200 -3.20 12.05 17.18
N ASP A 201 -3.24 13.13 17.96
CA ASP A 201 -4.24 13.37 19.01
C ASP A 201 -5.50 14.11 18.50
N GLY A 202 -5.50 14.53 17.22
CA GLY A 202 -6.52 15.36 16.58
C GLY A 202 -7.53 14.58 15.73
N PRO A 203 -8.40 15.28 14.97
CA PRO A 203 -9.32 14.63 14.05
C PRO A 203 -8.55 13.86 12.96
N THR A 204 -9.19 12.84 12.38
CA THR A 204 -8.65 12.13 11.22
C THR A 204 -8.34 13.13 10.11
N ALA A 205 -7.09 13.12 9.65
CA ALA A 205 -6.59 13.93 8.55
C ALA A 205 -6.03 13.03 7.45
N PRO A 206 -5.96 13.51 6.19
CA PRO A 206 -5.39 12.73 5.10
C PRO A 206 -3.94 12.31 5.36
N CYS A 207 -3.68 11.01 5.24
CA CYS A 207 -2.35 10.43 5.43
C CYS A 207 -1.35 10.88 4.36
N PHE A 208 -1.82 11.23 3.16
CA PHE A 208 -0.99 11.54 2.00
C PHE A 208 -1.34 12.94 1.49
N ARG A 209 -0.39 13.87 1.54
CA ARG A 209 -0.61 15.26 1.09
C ARG A 209 0.56 15.75 0.24
N PRO A 210 0.33 16.44 -0.89
CA PRO A 210 1.41 17.05 -1.64
C PRO A 210 2.08 18.16 -0.81
N LEU A 211 3.40 18.32 -0.96
CA LEU A 211 4.15 19.46 -0.44
C LEU A 211 4.53 20.37 -1.61
N ALA A 212 4.31 21.68 -1.43
CA ALA A 212 4.62 22.72 -2.41
C ALA A 212 6.10 23.10 -2.42
#